data_AF-A0A2A5WYW5-F1
#
_entry.id   AF-A0A2A5WYW5-F1
#
_cell.length_a   1.000
_cell.length_b   1.000
_cell.length_c   1.000
_cell.angle_alpha   90.00
_cell.angle_beta   90.00
_cell.angle_gamma   90.00
#
_symmetry.space_group_name_H-M   'P 1'
#
loop_
_entity.id
_entity.type
_entity.pdbx_description
1 polymer ?
#
loop_
_entity_poly.entity_id
_entity_poly.type
_entity_poly.pdbx_seq_one_letter_code
_entity_poly.pdbx_strand_id
1 'polypeptide(L)'
;MENIDIIVFISYCIVILTIGLYVSRDKSGSGKSAEDYFLAGKSLPWWTIGASLIAANISAEQFIGMSGSGFALGLAIATYEWMAAITLLVVGKFFLPIYIEKNIYTIPEFVKKRYSKNLKTILAIFWISLFVFVNLTSVMYLGGKAMDTIFGSGDGSLITTSIIGLGLFALTYSVWGGLSAVAWTDVVQVVILIFGGMLMTGIALSYVTPSGGIIDGLSYVYNTVPERFSMILSKGEIITPDGRDAYFDLPGIAVLIGGMWIANTYYWGFNQYIIQRTFAAKNLGEAQKGIAFAAFLKLIIPIFVVLPGIIAYVINLDPATGELMKVLPEGFTSSDGKILNDNAAPWLIKNYIPVGIKGLILAALAAAIVSSLASMLNSTSTIFTMDIYKEIINKKAKDSELVKVGRFVVIVSLFIAMLIAPMFGNLGQVFQAIQEYTGVVSPGILAVFIMGLFYKKATNNAAIWGILLSIPVAMYFKVVPKGWIEFMPSFSQGLFIGEIPFLHQMGITFLVTMFIIYIISYLEGNEDDPKAIKLSGKLFETKPSFNIPAFTVLIITTMLYAIFW
;
A
#
# COMPACT_ATOMS: atom_id res chain seq x y z
N MET A 1 -17.25 14.05 -20.48
CA MET A 1 -15.98 13.63 -21.11
C MET A 1 -16.08 13.81 -22.61
N GLU A 2 -15.00 14.19 -23.30
CA GLU A 2 -15.03 14.37 -24.76
C GLU A 2 -14.79 13.05 -25.51
N ASN A 3 -15.22 12.96 -26.76
CA ASN A 3 -15.08 11.75 -27.58
C ASN A 3 -13.63 11.30 -27.74
N ILE A 4 -12.68 12.25 -27.83
CA ILE A 4 -11.25 11.96 -27.94
C ILE A 4 -10.75 11.25 -26.67
N ASP A 5 -11.18 11.68 -25.48
CA ASP A 5 -10.81 11.02 -24.22
C ASP A 5 -11.30 9.56 -24.19
N ILE A 6 -12.54 9.32 -24.64
CA ILE A 6 -13.12 7.98 -24.73
C ILE A 6 -12.32 7.11 -25.70
N ILE A 7 -11.97 7.63 -26.87
CA ILE A 7 -11.18 6.90 -27.88
C ILE A 7 -9.80 6.54 -27.32
N VAL A 8 -9.11 7.49 -26.68
CA VAL A 8 -7.80 7.24 -26.04
C VAL A 8 -7.92 6.18 -24.95
N PHE A 9 -8.94 6.30 -24.09
CA PHE A 9 -9.21 5.34 -23.01
C PHE A 9 -9.44 3.92 -23.53
N ILE A 10 -10.36 3.76 -24.49
CA ILE A 10 -10.69 2.46 -25.07
C ILE A 10 -9.47 1.86 -25.80
N SER A 11 -8.76 2.68 -26.57
CA SER A 11 -7.56 2.25 -27.30
C SER A 11 -6.48 1.72 -26.35
N TYR A 12 -6.24 2.42 -25.24
CA TYR A 12 -5.29 1.99 -24.22
C TYR A 12 -5.71 0.67 -23.55
N CYS A 13 -6.98 0.55 -23.17
CA CYS A 13 -7.53 -0.69 -22.61
C CYS A 13 -7.33 -1.87 -23.59
N ILE A 14 -7.57 -1.66 -24.88
CA ILE A 14 -7.34 -2.67 -25.92
C ILE A 14 -5.85 -3.01 -26.03
N VAL A 15 -4.93 -2.04 -26.01
CA VAL A 15 -3.49 -2.28 -26.06
C VAL A 15 -3.02 -3.12 -24.88
N ILE A 16 -3.41 -2.77 -23.65
CA ILE A 16 -3.02 -3.52 -22.44
C ILE A 16 -3.59 -4.93 -22.46
N LEU A 17 -4.86 -5.10 -22.84
CA LEU A 17 -5.46 -6.42 -23.00
C LEU A 17 -4.74 -7.24 -24.08
N THR A 18 -4.38 -6.61 -25.20
CA THR A 18 -3.67 -7.28 -26.30
C THR A 18 -2.27 -7.73 -25.88
N ILE A 19 -1.52 -6.87 -25.18
CA ILE A 19 -0.20 -7.22 -24.61
C ILE A 19 -0.34 -8.38 -23.63
N GLY A 20 -1.31 -8.29 -22.70
CA GLY A 20 -1.56 -9.34 -21.71
C GLY A 20 -1.90 -10.68 -22.36
N LEU A 21 -2.81 -10.69 -23.33
CA LEU A 21 -3.18 -11.90 -24.07
C LEU A 21 -2.03 -12.44 -24.93
N TYR A 22 -1.26 -11.56 -25.58
CA TYR A 22 -0.11 -11.96 -26.40
C TYR A 22 1.01 -12.59 -25.58
N VAL A 23 1.33 -12.03 -24.40
CA VAL A 23 2.34 -12.57 -23.48
C VAL A 23 1.83 -13.84 -22.77
N SER A 24 0.52 -13.94 -22.54
CA SER A 24 -0.11 -15.13 -21.95
C SER A 24 -0.08 -16.35 -22.89
N ARG A 25 -0.08 -16.14 -24.23
CA ARG A 25 0.03 -17.22 -25.21
C ARG A 25 1.26 -18.09 -24.96
N ASP A 26 1.04 -19.39 -24.95
CA ASP A 26 2.11 -20.38 -24.77
C ASP A 26 3.02 -20.37 -26.00
N LYS A 27 4.26 -19.91 -25.83
CA LYS A 27 5.29 -20.08 -26.86
C LYS A 27 5.75 -21.53 -26.77
N SER A 28 5.23 -22.34 -27.69
CA SER A 28 5.59 -23.74 -27.98
C SER A 28 5.41 -24.74 -26.83
N GLY A 29 4.28 -25.47 -26.80
CA GLY A 29 4.18 -26.92 -26.45
C GLY A 29 4.77 -27.49 -25.16
N SER A 30 5.49 -26.73 -24.35
CA SER A 30 6.08 -27.11 -23.07
C SER A 30 5.34 -26.34 -21.99
N GLY A 31 4.53 -27.03 -21.20
CA GLY A 31 3.80 -26.39 -20.09
C GLY A 31 4.76 -25.57 -19.22
N LYS A 32 4.43 -24.30 -19.00
CA LYS A 32 5.22 -23.39 -18.14
C LYS A 32 5.43 -24.04 -16.77
N SER A 33 6.67 -24.10 -16.30
CA SER A 33 6.95 -24.61 -14.96
C SER A 33 6.40 -23.64 -13.89
N ALA A 34 6.17 -24.12 -12.66
CA ALA A 34 5.78 -23.23 -11.56
C ALA A 34 6.81 -22.11 -11.33
N GLU A 35 8.09 -22.35 -11.61
CA GLU A 35 9.17 -21.35 -11.53
C GLU A 35 9.04 -20.28 -12.62
N ASP A 36 8.64 -20.64 -13.84
CA ASP A 36 8.35 -19.67 -14.91
C ASP A 36 7.11 -18.83 -14.59
N TYR A 37 6.08 -19.45 -14.00
CA TYR A 37 4.85 -18.77 -13.64
C TYR A 37 5.02 -17.82 -12.45
N PHE A 38 5.72 -18.23 -11.38
CA PHE A 38 5.85 -17.43 -10.16
C PHE A 38 7.10 -16.54 -10.07
N LEU A 39 8.19 -16.86 -10.80
CA LEU A 39 9.48 -16.18 -10.67
C LEU A 39 10.04 -15.66 -12.00
N ALA A 40 9.26 -15.71 -13.10
CA ALA A 40 9.69 -15.26 -14.43
C ALA A 40 11.06 -15.85 -14.85
N GLY A 41 11.34 -17.09 -14.43
CA GLY A 41 12.61 -17.77 -14.71
C GLY A 41 13.85 -17.13 -14.10
N LYS A 42 13.72 -16.29 -13.05
CA LYS A 42 14.83 -15.60 -12.36
C LYS A 42 15.75 -14.82 -13.30
N SER A 43 15.17 -14.15 -14.30
CA SER A 43 15.94 -13.50 -15.37
C SER A 43 15.84 -11.98 -15.35
N LEU A 44 15.07 -11.40 -14.41
CA LEU A 44 14.78 -9.98 -14.44
C LEU A 44 16.00 -9.12 -14.06
N PRO A 45 16.32 -8.09 -14.85
CA PRO A 45 17.38 -7.13 -14.52
C PRO A 45 16.92 -6.17 -13.41
N TRP A 46 17.87 -5.55 -12.71
CA TRP A 46 17.61 -4.66 -11.57
C TRP A 46 16.56 -3.58 -11.83
N TRP A 47 16.57 -2.93 -13.00
CA TRP A 47 15.65 -1.83 -13.31
C TRP A 47 14.20 -2.32 -13.45
N THR A 48 13.99 -3.53 -13.99
CA THR A 48 12.66 -4.13 -14.09
C THR A 48 12.14 -4.49 -12.70
N ILE A 49 12.99 -5.01 -11.82
CA ILE A 49 12.62 -5.32 -10.43
C ILE A 49 12.18 -4.05 -9.71
N GLY A 50 12.98 -2.98 -9.78
CA GLY A 50 12.64 -1.73 -9.11
C GLY A 50 11.37 -1.10 -9.67
N ALA A 51 11.21 -1.06 -11.00
CA ALA A 51 9.98 -0.59 -11.63
C ALA A 51 8.76 -1.44 -11.23
N SER A 52 8.91 -2.76 -11.16
CA SER A 52 7.86 -3.70 -10.78
C SER A 52 7.42 -3.56 -9.32
N LEU A 53 8.36 -3.27 -8.41
CA LEU A 53 8.06 -2.95 -7.00
C LEU A 53 7.23 -1.67 -6.89
N ILE A 54 7.60 -0.64 -7.65
CA ILE A 54 6.84 0.62 -7.68
C ILE A 54 5.49 0.42 -8.36
N ALA A 55 5.40 -0.38 -9.43
CA ALA A 55 4.14 -0.70 -10.10
C ALA A 55 3.13 -1.34 -9.17
N ALA A 56 3.59 -2.33 -8.40
CA ALA A 56 2.75 -3.04 -7.45
C ALA A 56 2.26 -2.14 -6.31
N ASN A 57 3.00 -1.06 -6.03
CA ASN A 57 2.66 -0.12 -4.99
C ASN A 57 1.82 1.05 -5.50
N ILE A 58 2.02 1.58 -6.71
CA ILE A 58 1.20 2.69 -7.23
C ILE A 58 -0.16 2.14 -7.67
N SER A 59 -1.16 2.30 -6.81
CA SER A 59 -2.55 1.92 -7.06
C SER A 59 -3.50 3.11 -6.83
N ALA A 60 -4.80 2.83 -6.81
CA ALA A 60 -5.84 3.80 -6.41
C ALA A 60 -5.56 4.41 -5.03
N GLU A 61 -5.04 3.60 -4.09
CA GLU A 61 -4.72 4.03 -2.72
C GLU A 61 -3.73 5.20 -2.72
N GLN A 62 -2.69 5.12 -3.55
CA GLN A 62 -1.64 6.13 -3.63
C GLN A 62 -2.14 7.29 -4.48
N PHE A 63 -2.60 7.04 -5.69
CA PHE A 63 -2.92 8.14 -6.61
C PHE A 63 -4.12 8.99 -6.17
N ILE A 64 -5.15 8.36 -5.59
CA ILE A 64 -6.39 9.03 -5.16
C ILE A 64 -6.35 9.27 -3.65
N GLY A 65 -6.13 8.22 -2.86
CA GLY A 65 -6.17 8.30 -1.40
C GLY A 65 -5.07 9.19 -0.82
N MET A 66 -3.82 9.05 -1.29
CA MET A 66 -2.73 9.90 -0.81
C MET A 66 -2.88 11.35 -1.29
N SER A 67 -3.50 11.58 -2.46
CA SER A 67 -3.84 12.93 -2.90
C SER A 67 -4.93 13.54 -2.01
N GLY A 68 -5.90 12.74 -1.58
CA GLY A 68 -6.89 13.17 -0.58
C GLY A 68 -6.26 13.50 0.77
N SER A 69 -5.34 12.66 1.25
CA SER A 69 -4.55 13.00 2.43
C SER A 69 -3.63 14.21 2.20
N GLY A 70 -3.15 14.48 0.99
CA GLY A 70 -2.41 15.71 0.65
C GLY A 70 -3.31 16.96 0.74
N PHE A 71 -4.57 16.84 0.30
CA PHE A 71 -5.58 17.88 0.48
C PHE A 71 -5.90 18.12 1.97
N ALA A 72 -5.96 17.05 2.77
CA ALA A 72 -6.30 17.15 4.19
C ALA A 72 -5.13 17.58 5.08
N LEU A 73 -3.96 16.97 4.90
CA LEU A 73 -2.80 17.02 5.80
C LEU A 73 -1.60 17.76 5.21
N GLY A 74 -1.58 18.00 3.89
CA GLY A 74 -0.40 18.57 3.23
C GLY A 74 0.70 17.55 2.94
N LEU A 75 1.94 18.03 2.85
CA LEU A 75 3.13 17.27 2.48
C LEU A 75 3.51 16.23 3.54
N ALA A 76 3.09 16.39 4.81
CA ALA A 76 3.38 15.45 5.89
C ALA A 76 3.09 13.99 5.52
N ILE A 77 2.05 13.72 4.72
CA ILE A 77 1.70 12.35 4.29
C ILE A 77 2.78 11.69 3.41
N ALA A 78 3.64 12.49 2.75
CA ALA A 78 4.80 12.01 2.01
C ALA A 78 5.76 11.19 2.88
N THR A 79 5.66 11.27 4.22
CA THR A 79 6.42 10.44 5.15
C THR A 79 6.25 8.94 4.87
N TYR A 80 5.09 8.48 4.40
CA TYR A 80 4.89 7.07 4.03
C TYR A 80 5.81 6.66 2.88
N GLU A 81 6.02 7.56 1.91
CA GLU A 81 6.86 7.32 0.74
C GLU A 81 8.35 7.47 1.06
N TRP A 82 8.73 8.55 1.76
CA TRP A 82 10.12 8.82 2.09
C TRP A 82 10.68 7.83 3.11
N MET A 83 9.91 7.43 4.13
CA MET A 83 10.34 6.39 5.06
C MET A 83 10.27 4.98 4.43
N ALA A 84 9.39 4.76 3.45
CA ALA A 84 9.42 3.54 2.64
C ALA A 84 10.72 3.44 1.83
N ALA A 85 11.26 4.55 1.30
CA ALA A 85 12.55 4.56 0.62
C ALA A 85 13.66 4.03 1.54
N ILE A 86 13.72 4.51 2.79
CA ILE A 86 14.72 4.03 3.77
C ILE A 86 14.47 2.57 4.14
N THR A 87 13.21 2.20 4.33
CA THR A 87 12.83 0.83 4.69
C THR A 87 13.19 -0.17 3.58
N LEU A 88 13.02 0.19 2.31
CA LEU A 88 13.47 -0.61 1.18
C LEU A 88 14.97 -0.91 1.27
N LEU A 89 15.81 0.07 1.61
CA LEU A 89 17.24 -0.15 1.80
C LEU A 89 17.53 -1.12 2.94
N VAL A 90 16.79 -1.00 4.06
CA VAL A 90 16.87 -1.93 5.19
C VAL A 90 16.47 -3.35 4.76
N VAL A 91 15.38 -3.50 4.02
CA VAL A 91 14.92 -4.79 3.47
C VAL A 91 15.96 -5.40 2.54
N GLY A 92 16.48 -4.62 1.59
CA GLY A 92 17.49 -5.09 0.64
C GLY A 92 18.81 -5.51 1.28
N LYS A 93 19.20 -4.85 2.38
CA LYS A 93 20.43 -5.15 3.10
C LYS A 93 20.28 -6.29 4.11
N PHE A 94 19.18 -6.35 4.86
CA PHE A 94 19.07 -7.24 6.02
C PHE A 94 18.07 -8.40 5.86
N PHE A 95 17.04 -8.25 5.02
CA PHE A 95 15.95 -9.23 4.94
C PHE A 95 16.12 -10.11 3.71
N LEU A 96 16.36 -9.47 2.56
CA LEU A 96 16.50 -10.15 1.29
C LEU A 96 17.63 -11.20 1.24
N PRO A 97 18.84 -10.95 1.81
CA PRO A 97 19.88 -11.98 1.84
C PRO A 97 19.44 -13.25 2.55
N ILE A 98 18.67 -13.12 3.65
CA ILE A 98 18.16 -14.26 4.41
C ILE A 98 17.19 -15.08 3.55
N TYR A 99 16.27 -14.42 2.85
CA TYR A 99 15.32 -15.12 1.99
C TYR A 99 16.00 -15.88 0.86
N ILE A 100 16.94 -15.23 0.17
CA ILE A 100 17.64 -15.83 -0.96
C ILE A 100 18.57 -16.97 -0.50
N GLU A 101 19.35 -16.78 0.58
CA GLU A 101 20.24 -17.83 1.10
C GLU A 101 19.47 -19.07 1.56
N LYS A 102 18.30 -18.86 2.20
CA LYS A 102 17.46 -19.96 2.70
C LYS A 102 16.46 -20.51 1.66
N ASN A 103 16.57 -20.08 0.40
CA ASN A 103 15.69 -20.46 -0.70
C ASN A 103 14.21 -20.32 -0.30
N ILE A 104 13.86 -19.16 0.25
CA ILE A 104 12.51 -18.80 0.66
C ILE A 104 11.92 -17.93 -0.43
N TYR A 105 10.87 -18.43 -1.06
CA TYR A 105 10.21 -17.74 -2.18
C TYR A 105 8.82 -17.22 -1.81
N THR A 106 8.31 -17.65 -0.65
CA THR A 106 7.07 -17.12 -0.09
C THR A 106 7.19 -16.89 1.41
N ILE A 107 6.51 -15.86 1.90
CA ILE A 107 6.38 -15.50 3.30
C ILE A 107 5.68 -16.61 4.11
N PRO A 108 4.61 -17.27 3.62
CA PRO A 108 4.10 -18.48 4.27
C PRO A 108 5.14 -19.61 4.38
N GLU A 109 6.00 -19.80 3.37
CA GLU A 109 7.10 -20.78 3.43
C GLU A 109 8.13 -20.42 4.50
N PHE A 110 8.50 -19.14 4.65
CA PHE A 110 9.32 -18.68 5.77
C PHE A 110 8.72 -19.13 7.09
N VAL A 111 7.43 -18.87 7.32
CA VAL A 111 6.77 -19.19 8.60
C VAL A 111 6.81 -20.69 8.85
N LYS A 112 6.56 -21.50 7.83
CA LYS A 112 6.61 -22.96 7.93
C LYS A 112 8.02 -23.47 8.24
N LYS A 113 9.05 -22.89 7.62
CA LYS A 113 10.46 -23.25 7.84
C LYS A 113 10.94 -22.82 9.23
N ARG A 114 10.64 -21.60 9.66
CA ARG A 114 11.09 -21.03 10.94
C ARG A 114 10.30 -21.54 12.14
N TYR A 115 9.01 -21.81 11.96
CA TYR A 115 8.08 -22.12 13.04
C TYR A 115 7.30 -23.40 12.73
N SER A 116 6.03 -23.30 12.35
CA SER A 116 5.15 -24.44 12.09
C SER A 116 4.13 -24.17 11.00
N LYS A 117 3.49 -25.26 10.54
CA LYS A 117 2.32 -25.19 9.66
C LYS A 117 1.13 -24.49 10.32
N ASN A 118 0.94 -24.68 11.63
CA ASN A 118 -0.19 -24.10 12.35
C ASN A 118 -0.11 -22.57 12.36
N LEU A 119 1.06 -22.01 12.68
CA LEU A 119 1.28 -20.57 12.62
C LEU A 119 1.09 -20.01 11.20
N LYS A 120 1.57 -20.77 10.19
CA LYS A 120 1.36 -20.41 8.78
C LYS A 120 -0.13 -20.28 8.45
N THR A 121 -0.97 -21.23 8.87
CA THR A 121 -2.42 -21.14 8.64
C THR A 121 -3.07 -19.98 9.41
N ILE A 122 -2.68 -19.72 10.66
CA ILE A 122 -3.20 -18.59 11.42
C ILE A 122 -2.94 -17.27 10.68
N LEU A 123 -1.72 -17.08 10.18
CA LEU A 123 -1.36 -15.91 9.38
C LEU A 123 -2.10 -15.85 8.05
N ALA A 124 -2.33 -17.01 7.39
CA ALA A 124 -3.13 -17.08 6.16
C ALA A 124 -4.54 -16.53 6.36
N ILE A 125 -5.19 -16.84 7.49
CA ILE A 125 -6.51 -16.29 7.82
C ILE A 125 -6.45 -14.77 7.94
N PHE A 126 -5.47 -14.24 8.68
CA PHE A 126 -5.30 -12.79 8.84
C PHE A 126 -5.01 -12.07 7.52
N TRP A 127 -4.17 -12.63 6.64
CA TRP A 127 -3.90 -12.03 5.34
C TRP A 127 -5.12 -12.05 4.42
N ILE A 128 -5.88 -13.14 4.38
CA ILE A 128 -7.13 -13.19 3.59
C ILE A 128 -8.11 -12.15 4.11
N SER A 129 -8.29 -12.04 5.43
CA SER A 129 -9.16 -11.01 6.02
C SER A 129 -8.69 -9.61 5.66
N LEU A 130 -7.39 -9.31 5.78
CA LEU A 130 -6.81 -8.02 5.41
C LEU A 130 -7.03 -7.70 3.92
N PHE A 131 -6.71 -8.64 3.03
CA PHE A 131 -6.86 -8.43 1.60
C PHE A 131 -8.31 -8.24 1.17
N VAL A 132 -9.25 -9.01 1.73
CA VAL A 132 -10.67 -8.91 1.37
C VAL A 132 -11.32 -7.68 1.96
N PHE A 133 -11.18 -7.45 3.27
CA PHE A 133 -11.94 -6.41 3.96
C PHE A 133 -11.31 -5.01 3.84
N VAL A 134 -9.98 -4.92 3.66
CA VAL A 134 -9.27 -3.64 3.62
C VAL A 134 -8.78 -3.33 2.21
N ASN A 135 -7.86 -4.13 1.66
CA ASN A 135 -7.19 -3.77 0.40
C ASN A 135 -8.11 -3.83 -0.83
N LEU A 136 -8.80 -4.94 -1.07
CA LEU A 136 -9.71 -5.07 -2.21
C LEU A 136 -10.86 -4.05 -2.11
N THR A 137 -11.47 -3.95 -0.94
CA THR A 137 -12.55 -2.99 -0.65
C THR A 137 -12.13 -1.55 -0.92
N SER A 138 -10.96 -1.14 -0.42
CA SER A 138 -10.50 0.25 -0.56
C SER A 138 -10.07 0.59 -1.99
N VAL A 139 -9.36 -0.31 -2.69
CA VAL A 139 -8.99 -0.13 -4.10
C VAL A 139 -10.24 -0.03 -4.98
N MET A 140 -11.25 -0.87 -4.73
CA MET A 140 -12.54 -0.80 -5.43
C MET A 140 -13.23 0.53 -5.18
N TYR A 141 -13.34 0.96 -3.93
CA TYR A 141 -14.01 2.20 -3.57
C TYR A 141 -13.29 3.42 -4.17
N LEU A 142 -11.97 3.54 -3.97
CA LEU A 142 -11.18 4.63 -4.53
C LEU A 142 -11.22 4.63 -6.06
N GLY A 143 -11.08 3.47 -6.68
CA GLY A 143 -11.23 3.33 -8.13
C GLY A 143 -12.60 3.78 -8.61
N GLY A 144 -13.67 3.32 -7.95
CA GLY A 144 -15.04 3.74 -8.23
C GLY A 144 -15.25 5.25 -8.06
N LYS A 145 -14.62 5.84 -7.04
CA LYS A 145 -14.70 7.27 -6.75
C LYS A 145 -13.97 8.14 -7.79
N ALA A 146 -12.83 7.68 -8.30
CA ALA A 146 -12.20 8.32 -9.46
C ALA A 146 -13.10 8.30 -10.69
N MET A 147 -13.71 7.16 -11.00
CA MET A 147 -14.63 7.05 -12.14
C MET A 147 -15.86 7.96 -11.97
N ASP A 148 -16.45 7.96 -10.77
CA ASP A 148 -17.59 8.81 -10.42
C ASP A 148 -17.29 10.30 -10.58
N THR A 149 -16.11 10.75 -10.15
CA THR A 149 -15.72 12.16 -10.24
C THR A 149 -15.32 12.57 -11.66
N ILE A 150 -14.59 11.72 -12.39
CA ILE A 150 -14.04 12.06 -13.71
C ILE A 150 -15.11 11.94 -14.81
N PHE A 151 -15.96 10.90 -14.77
CA PHE A 151 -17.06 10.70 -15.72
C PHE A 151 -18.35 11.43 -15.33
N GLY A 152 -18.65 11.50 -14.03
CA GLY A 152 -19.89 12.07 -13.49
C GLY A 152 -19.69 13.38 -12.75
N SER A 153 -20.46 13.59 -11.68
CA SER A 153 -20.43 14.76 -10.79
C SER A 153 -19.49 14.59 -9.60
N GLY A 154 -19.16 13.35 -9.20
CA GLY A 154 -18.43 13.08 -7.94
C GLY A 154 -19.34 12.98 -6.71
N ASP A 155 -20.67 12.97 -6.90
CA ASP A 155 -21.68 12.92 -5.83
C ASP A 155 -21.95 11.51 -5.28
N GLY A 156 -21.30 10.48 -5.84
CA GLY A 156 -21.46 9.09 -5.47
C GLY A 156 -22.47 8.30 -6.31
N SER A 157 -23.20 8.93 -7.23
CA SER A 157 -24.24 8.28 -8.04
C SER A 157 -23.70 7.18 -8.97
N LEU A 158 -22.46 7.31 -9.45
CA LEU A 158 -21.81 6.33 -10.31
C LEU A 158 -20.85 5.38 -9.57
N ILE A 159 -20.64 5.55 -8.25
CA ILE A 159 -19.68 4.72 -7.49
C ILE A 159 -20.02 3.24 -7.62
N THR A 160 -21.28 2.84 -7.41
CA THR A 160 -21.69 1.43 -7.47
C THR A 160 -21.49 0.83 -8.85
N THR A 161 -21.91 1.53 -9.90
CA THR A 161 -21.74 1.09 -11.29
C THR A 161 -20.25 0.97 -11.65
N SER A 162 -19.44 1.91 -11.19
CA SER A 162 -18.00 1.92 -11.41
C SER A 162 -17.30 0.77 -10.69
N ILE A 163 -17.68 0.49 -9.45
CA ILE A 163 -17.18 -0.68 -8.69
C ILE A 163 -17.50 -1.98 -9.42
N ILE A 164 -18.74 -2.15 -9.89
CA ILE A 164 -19.15 -3.34 -10.64
C ILE A 164 -18.34 -3.46 -11.95
N GLY A 165 -18.21 -2.37 -12.70
CA GLY A 165 -17.43 -2.35 -13.94
C GLY A 165 -15.97 -2.73 -13.74
N LEU A 166 -15.31 -2.11 -12.75
CA LEU A 166 -13.92 -2.43 -12.37
C LEU A 166 -13.79 -3.87 -11.88
N GLY A 167 -14.74 -4.36 -11.08
CA GLY A 167 -14.76 -5.73 -10.56
C GLY A 167 -14.87 -6.77 -11.67
N LEU A 168 -15.79 -6.58 -12.63
CA LEU A 168 -15.94 -7.48 -13.78
C LEU A 168 -14.68 -7.49 -14.67
N PHE A 169 -14.05 -6.34 -14.85
CA PHE A 169 -12.81 -6.23 -15.63
C PHE A 169 -11.63 -6.89 -14.91
N ALA A 170 -11.51 -6.70 -13.59
CA ALA A 170 -10.52 -7.39 -12.75
C ALA A 170 -10.71 -8.92 -12.75
N LEU A 171 -11.96 -9.40 -12.72
CA LEU A 171 -12.27 -10.83 -12.80
C LEU A 171 -11.81 -11.44 -14.13
N THR A 172 -12.13 -10.76 -15.23
CA THR A 172 -11.70 -11.12 -16.60
C THR A 172 -10.18 -11.25 -16.67
N TYR A 173 -9.48 -10.26 -16.14
CA TYR A 173 -8.02 -10.23 -16.14
C TYR A 173 -7.41 -11.32 -15.22
N SER A 174 -7.96 -11.52 -14.02
CA SER A 174 -7.44 -12.48 -13.04
C SER A 174 -7.63 -13.94 -13.46
N VAL A 175 -8.68 -14.28 -14.21
CA VAL A 175 -8.96 -15.66 -14.62
C VAL A 175 -8.07 -16.13 -15.78
N TRP A 176 -7.54 -15.20 -16.59
CA TRP A 176 -6.82 -15.52 -17.84
C TRP A 176 -5.36 -15.01 -17.93
N GLY A 177 -4.92 -14.08 -17.08
CA GLY A 177 -3.66 -13.33 -17.26
C GLY A 177 -2.36 -14.00 -16.79
N GLY A 178 -2.34 -14.63 -15.61
CA GLY A 178 -1.10 -15.15 -15.00
C GLY A 178 -0.03 -14.08 -14.65
N LEU A 179 0.86 -14.37 -13.69
CA LEU A 179 1.76 -13.37 -13.08
C LEU A 179 2.80 -12.78 -14.06
N SER A 180 3.25 -13.55 -15.07
CA SER A 180 4.21 -13.05 -16.06
C SER A 180 3.61 -11.98 -16.99
N ALA A 181 2.32 -12.06 -17.34
CA ALA A 181 1.67 -11.03 -18.14
C ALA A 181 1.50 -9.74 -17.32
N VAL A 182 1.16 -9.88 -16.04
CA VAL A 182 1.04 -8.79 -15.06
C VAL A 182 2.35 -8.00 -14.98
N ALA A 183 3.49 -8.68 -14.82
CA ALA A 183 4.78 -8.00 -14.65
C ALA A 183 5.18 -7.10 -15.84
N TRP A 184 4.85 -7.49 -17.07
CA TRP A 184 5.17 -6.69 -18.25
C TRP A 184 4.18 -5.54 -18.47
N THR A 185 2.89 -5.76 -18.21
CA THR A 185 1.91 -4.67 -18.23
C THR A 185 2.19 -3.63 -17.14
N ASP A 186 2.67 -4.07 -15.99
CA ASP A 186 3.05 -3.23 -14.85
C ASP A 186 4.18 -2.23 -15.21
N VAL A 187 5.17 -2.64 -16.00
CA VAL A 187 6.27 -1.75 -16.42
C VAL A 187 5.75 -0.60 -17.28
N VAL A 188 4.92 -0.91 -18.29
CA VAL A 188 4.31 0.11 -19.16
C VAL A 188 3.44 1.05 -18.34
N GLN A 189 2.65 0.49 -17.43
CA GLN A 189 1.74 1.25 -16.59
C GLN A 189 2.47 2.21 -15.65
N VAL A 190 3.59 1.81 -15.03
CA VAL A 190 4.37 2.70 -14.15
C VAL A 190 4.88 3.91 -14.88
N VAL A 191 5.44 3.73 -16.07
CA VAL A 191 5.98 4.85 -16.86
C VAL A 191 4.86 5.86 -17.16
N ILE A 192 3.69 5.36 -17.56
CA ILE A 192 2.55 6.21 -17.91
C ILE A 192 1.95 6.88 -16.67
N LEU A 193 1.86 6.20 -15.52
CA LEU A 193 1.35 6.79 -14.28
C LEU A 193 2.29 7.86 -13.73
N ILE A 194 3.61 7.61 -13.71
CA ILE A 194 4.59 8.60 -13.25
C ILE A 194 4.54 9.82 -14.17
N PHE A 195 4.64 9.61 -15.48
CA PHE A 195 4.64 10.71 -16.44
C PHE A 195 3.29 11.44 -16.45
N GLY A 196 2.18 10.72 -16.48
CA GLY A 196 0.83 11.27 -16.45
C GLY A 196 0.53 12.03 -15.16
N GLY A 197 0.98 11.53 -14.01
CA GLY A 197 0.86 12.21 -12.73
C GLY A 197 1.72 13.47 -12.65
N MET A 198 2.97 13.42 -13.11
CA MET A 198 3.83 14.62 -13.19
C MET A 198 3.26 15.67 -14.13
N LEU A 199 2.76 15.24 -15.29
CA LEU A 199 2.12 16.12 -16.26
C LEU A 199 0.85 16.75 -15.68
N MET A 200 0.02 15.97 -15.00
CA MET A 200 -1.17 16.48 -14.29
C MET A 200 -0.80 17.52 -13.25
N THR A 201 0.22 17.23 -12.42
CA THR A 201 0.71 18.16 -11.39
C THR A 201 1.24 19.45 -12.00
N GLY A 202 2.07 19.36 -13.06
CA GLY A 202 2.63 20.52 -13.75
C GLY A 202 1.54 21.39 -14.39
N ILE A 203 0.56 20.77 -15.06
CA ILE A 203 -0.59 21.49 -15.62
C ILE A 203 -1.37 22.16 -14.48
N ALA A 204 -1.71 21.45 -13.41
CA ALA A 204 -2.45 22.01 -12.29
C ALA A 204 -1.73 23.21 -11.65
N LEU A 205 -0.41 23.13 -11.45
CA LEU A 205 0.41 24.26 -10.97
C LEU A 205 0.30 25.49 -11.86
N SER A 206 0.26 25.31 -13.18
CA SER A 206 0.14 26.41 -14.13
C SER A 206 -1.22 27.12 -14.11
N TYR A 207 -2.21 26.58 -13.40
CA TYR A 207 -3.54 27.18 -13.24
C TYR A 207 -3.76 27.83 -11.86
N VAL A 208 -2.79 27.72 -10.94
CA VAL A 208 -2.94 28.28 -9.59
C VAL A 208 -2.78 29.81 -9.59
N THR A 209 -2.00 30.36 -10.52
CA THR A 209 -1.78 31.80 -10.66
C THR A 209 -2.33 32.34 -11.98
N PRO A 210 -2.79 33.60 -12.04
CA PRO A 210 -3.22 34.22 -13.30
C PRO A 210 -2.12 34.34 -14.35
N SER A 211 -0.86 34.49 -13.93
CA SER A 211 0.32 34.52 -14.82
C SER A 211 0.64 33.16 -15.42
N GLY A 212 0.15 32.10 -14.79
CA GLY A 212 0.50 30.72 -15.08
C GLY A 212 1.97 30.40 -14.78
N GLY A 213 2.40 29.22 -15.22
CA GLY A 213 3.77 28.71 -15.05
C GLY A 213 3.93 27.75 -13.87
N ILE A 214 4.74 26.70 -14.07
CA ILE A 214 4.94 25.63 -13.09
C ILE A 214 5.72 26.13 -11.86
N ILE A 215 6.79 26.89 -12.09
CA ILE A 215 7.66 27.40 -11.02
C ILE A 215 6.91 28.44 -10.19
N ASP A 216 6.29 29.42 -10.86
CA ASP A 216 5.49 30.46 -10.20
C ASP A 216 4.32 29.84 -9.43
N GLY A 217 3.63 28.86 -10.02
CA GLY A 217 2.59 28.09 -9.34
C GLY A 217 3.09 27.36 -8.10
N LEU A 218 4.26 26.71 -8.16
CA LEU A 218 4.83 26.00 -7.01
C LEU A 218 5.22 26.98 -5.89
N SER A 219 5.86 28.10 -6.24
CA SER A 219 6.19 29.15 -5.29
C SER A 219 4.94 29.76 -4.67
N TYR A 220 3.89 29.99 -5.46
CA TYR A 220 2.62 30.47 -4.94
C TYR A 220 2.01 29.49 -3.94
N VAL A 221 1.84 28.21 -4.31
CA VAL A 221 1.29 27.18 -3.42
C VAL A 221 2.06 27.10 -2.10
N TYR A 222 3.40 27.11 -2.14
CA TYR A 222 4.23 27.10 -0.93
C TYR A 222 4.04 28.34 -0.06
N ASN A 223 3.96 29.53 -0.68
CA ASN A 223 3.79 30.78 0.06
C ASN A 223 2.37 30.99 0.59
N THR A 224 1.35 30.39 -0.04
CA THR A 224 -0.06 30.50 0.38
C THR A 224 -0.37 29.60 1.58
N VAL A 225 0.16 28.38 1.60
CA VAL A 225 -0.10 27.39 2.67
C VAL A 225 1.21 26.76 3.19
N PRO A 226 2.18 27.55 3.70
CA PRO A 226 3.47 27.04 4.12
C PRO A 226 3.36 25.96 5.22
N GLU A 227 2.35 26.05 6.09
CA GLU A 227 2.04 25.05 7.12
C GLU A 227 1.73 23.67 6.53
N ARG A 228 1.12 23.63 5.33
CA ARG A 228 0.87 22.36 4.62
C ARG A 228 2.13 21.76 4.01
N PHE A 229 3.29 22.38 4.15
CA PHE A 229 4.58 21.80 3.77
C PHE A 229 5.36 21.26 4.98
N SER A 230 4.81 21.36 6.20
CA SER A 230 5.40 20.77 7.40
C SER A 230 5.45 19.25 7.31
N MET A 231 6.61 18.67 7.66
CA MET A 231 6.83 17.22 7.68
C MET A 231 6.69 16.61 9.08
N ILE A 232 6.85 17.40 10.13
CA ILE A 232 6.82 16.95 11.53
C ILE A 232 5.76 17.74 12.27
N LEU A 233 4.51 17.23 12.20
CA LEU A 233 3.36 17.95 12.75
C LEU A 233 3.39 18.07 14.27
N SER A 234 3.15 19.28 14.74
CA SER A 234 2.79 19.60 16.11
C SER A 234 1.27 19.50 16.31
N LYS A 235 0.83 19.30 17.55
CA LYS A 235 -0.61 19.29 17.88
C LYS A 235 -1.25 20.63 17.53
N GLY A 236 -2.38 20.58 16.84
CA GLY A 236 -3.15 21.74 16.41
C GLY A 236 -2.51 22.57 15.29
N GLU A 237 -1.40 22.12 14.70
CA GLU A 237 -0.72 22.82 13.61
C GLU A 237 -1.54 22.80 12.32
N ILE A 238 -2.09 21.64 11.97
CA ILE A 238 -2.99 21.47 10.83
C ILE A 238 -4.29 20.86 11.33
N ILE A 239 -5.39 21.59 11.10
CA ILE A 239 -6.74 21.07 11.25
C ILE A 239 -7.21 20.65 9.86
N THR A 240 -7.59 19.38 9.74
CA THR A 240 -8.10 18.82 8.50
C THR A 240 -9.44 19.48 8.13
N PRO A 241 -9.85 19.45 6.85
CA PRO A 241 -11.14 20.01 6.43
C PRO A 241 -12.36 19.47 7.20
N ASP A 242 -12.30 18.24 7.71
CA ASP A 242 -13.31 17.62 8.57
C ASP A 242 -13.19 18.00 10.06
N GLY A 243 -12.30 18.92 10.43
CA GLY A 243 -12.17 19.49 11.78
C GLY A 243 -11.31 18.68 12.74
N ARG A 244 -10.59 17.65 12.26
CA ARG A 244 -9.73 16.81 13.09
C ARG A 244 -8.30 17.35 13.11
N ASP A 245 -7.62 17.20 14.24
CA ASP A 245 -6.19 17.51 14.34
C ASP A 245 -5.37 16.44 13.59
N ALA A 246 -4.64 16.88 12.56
CA ALA A 246 -3.78 16.05 11.71
C ALA A 246 -2.72 15.27 12.50
N TYR A 247 -2.33 15.75 13.68
CA TYR A 247 -1.39 15.07 14.57
C TYR A 247 -1.84 13.65 14.94
N PHE A 248 -3.15 13.39 14.99
CA PHE A 248 -3.66 12.05 15.32
C PHE A 248 -3.49 11.02 14.21
N ASP A 249 -3.34 11.50 12.98
CA ASP A 249 -3.02 10.67 11.82
C ASP A 249 -1.50 10.54 11.65
N LEU A 250 -0.75 11.64 11.85
CA LEU A 250 0.71 11.73 11.69
C LEU A 250 1.35 12.41 12.92
N PRO A 251 1.61 11.67 14.01
CA PRO A 251 2.04 12.23 15.29
C PRO A 251 3.52 12.63 15.32
N GLY A 252 3.83 13.77 14.69
CA GLY A 252 5.12 14.43 14.73
C GLY A 252 6.30 13.47 14.53
N ILE A 253 7.24 13.46 15.46
CA ILE A 253 8.49 12.69 15.32
C ILE A 253 8.28 11.17 15.20
N ALA A 254 7.14 10.63 15.62
CA ALA A 254 6.87 9.20 15.48
C ALA A 254 6.71 8.74 14.03
N VAL A 255 6.59 9.67 13.07
CA VAL A 255 6.72 9.33 11.65
C VAL A 255 8.15 8.91 11.27
N LEU A 256 9.17 9.37 12.00
CA LEU A 256 10.58 9.01 11.77
C LEU A 256 11.07 7.85 12.66
N ILE A 257 10.61 7.76 13.90
CA ILE A 257 11.15 6.80 14.89
C ILE A 257 10.12 5.84 15.48
N GLY A 258 8.83 6.00 15.12
CA GLY A 258 7.72 5.27 15.74
C GLY A 258 7.03 4.29 14.80
N GLY A 259 5.69 4.28 14.84
CA GLY A 259 4.83 3.32 14.15
C GLY A 259 4.99 3.29 12.62
N MET A 260 5.56 4.33 12.02
CA MET A 260 5.84 4.36 10.58
C MET A 260 6.77 3.23 10.14
N TRP A 261 7.74 2.86 10.99
CA TRP A 261 8.60 1.69 10.74
C TRP A 261 7.80 0.40 10.73
N ILE A 262 6.75 0.30 11.54
CA ILE A 262 5.90 -0.90 11.60
C ILE A 262 5.11 -1.03 10.30
N ALA A 263 4.46 0.05 9.86
CA ALA A 263 3.72 0.08 8.60
C ALA A 263 4.63 -0.27 7.41
N ASN A 264 5.77 0.43 7.28
CA ASN A 264 6.66 0.25 6.15
C ASN A 264 7.39 -1.10 6.16
N THR A 265 7.90 -1.56 7.31
CA THR A 265 8.67 -2.82 7.37
C THR A 265 7.76 -4.01 7.13
N TYR A 266 6.53 -3.98 7.66
CA TYR A 266 5.53 -4.99 7.33
C TYR A 266 5.26 -5.02 5.83
N TYR A 267 4.96 -3.85 5.22
CA TYR A 267 4.60 -3.77 3.81
C TYR A 267 5.74 -4.19 2.89
N TRP A 268 6.95 -3.64 3.05
CA TRP A 268 8.05 -3.89 2.12
C TRP A 268 8.84 -5.17 2.43
N GLY A 269 8.92 -5.55 3.70
CA GLY A 269 9.70 -6.71 4.14
C GLY A 269 8.92 -8.02 4.09
N PHE A 270 7.61 -7.99 4.35
CA PHE A 270 6.83 -9.20 4.64
C PHE A 270 5.51 -9.32 3.88
N ASN A 271 5.10 -8.32 3.12
CA ASN A 271 3.91 -8.45 2.29
C ASN A 271 4.23 -9.31 1.06
N GLN A 272 3.57 -10.47 0.97
CA GLN A 272 3.85 -11.50 -0.02
C GLN A 272 3.85 -10.96 -1.46
N TYR A 273 2.84 -10.18 -1.87
CA TYR A 273 2.72 -9.76 -3.28
C TYR A 273 3.73 -8.67 -3.69
N ILE A 274 4.37 -8.01 -2.72
CA ILE A 274 5.41 -7.01 -2.94
C ILE A 274 6.77 -7.69 -2.99
N ILE A 275 7.18 -8.33 -1.88
CA ILE A 275 8.54 -8.86 -1.72
C ILE A 275 8.84 -9.98 -2.72
N GLN A 276 7.83 -10.75 -3.15
CA GLN A 276 7.99 -11.85 -4.11
C GLN A 276 8.60 -11.40 -5.44
N ARG A 277 8.36 -10.16 -5.86
CA ARG A 277 8.93 -9.60 -7.10
C ARG A 277 10.46 -9.49 -7.05
N THR A 278 11.03 -9.35 -5.85
CA THR A 278 12.49 -9.33 -5.65
C THR A 278 13.13 -10.71 -5.83
N PHE A 279 12.37 -11.79 -5.63
CA PHE A 279 12.86 -13.16 -5.80
C PHE A 279 12.95 -13.60 -7.26
N ALA A 280 12.35 -12.83 -8.19
CA ALA A 280 12.48 -13.04 -9.63
C ALA A 280 13.80 -12.49 -10.22
N ALA A 281 14.68 -11.95 -9.37
CA ALA A 281 15.98 -11.44 -9.78
C ALA A 281 16.97 -12.55 -10.15
N LYS A 282 17.92 -12.21 -11.04
CA LYS A 282 19.03 -13.10 -11.43
C LYS A 282 19.90 -13.53 -10.24
N ASN A 283 20.11 -12.65 -9.27
CA ASN A 283 20.88 -12.90 -8.06
C ASN A 283 20.59 -11.80 -7.03
N LEU A 284 21.06 -12.00 -5.79
CA LEU A 284 20.92 -11.03 -4.70
C LEU A 284 21.46 -9.63 -5.07
N GLY A 285 22.58 -9.55 -5.79
CA GLY A 285 23.15 -8.25 -6.17
C GLY A 285 22.27 -7.46 -7.13
N GLU A 286 21.64 -8.13 -8.10
CA GLU A 286 20.65 -7.50 -8.99
C GLU A 286 19.37 -7.11 -8.25
N ALA A 287 18.91 -7.96 -7.33
CA ALA A 287 17.75 -7.65 -6.49
C ALA A 287 17.99 -6.43 -5.59
N GLN A 288 19.17 -6.34 -4.97
CA GLN A 288 19.59 -5.19 -4.15
C GLN A 288 19.65 -3.90 -4.97
N LYS A 289 20.24 -3.92 -6.17
CA LYS A 289 20.21 -2.75 -7.08
C LYS A 289 18.78 -2.34 -7.42
N GLY A 290 17.91 -3.31 -7.70
CA GLY A 290 16.50 -3.04 -7.99
C GLY A 290 15.76 -2.41 -6.81
N ILE A 291 16.01 -2.87 -5.59
CA ILE A 291 15.49 -2.26 -4.36
C ILE A 291 16.01 -0.84 -4.17
N ALA A 292 17.31 -0.60 -4.38
CA ALA A 292 17.87 0.75 -4.26
C ALA A 292 17.29 1.71 -5.32
N PHE A 293 17.04 1.21 -6.53
CA PHE A 293 16.35 1.96 -7.57
C PHE A 293 14.89 2.27 -7.19
N ALA A 294 14.16 1.30 -6.65
CA ALA A 294 12.81 1.54 -6.13
C ALA A 294 12.81 2.55 -4.98
N ALA A 295 13.79 2.47 -4.07
CA ALA A 295 13.95 3.45 -2.98
C ALA A 295 14.20 4.87 -3.51
N PHE A 296 14.96 5.03 -4.59
CA PHE A 296 15.10 6.33 -5.25
C PHE A 296 13.79 6.82 -5.86
N LEU A 297 13.07 5.97 -6.59
CA LEU A 297 11.78 6.33 -7.18
C LEU A 297 10.75 6.76 -6.14
N LYS A 298 10.77 6.14 -4.95
CA LYS A 298 9.92 6.52 -3.81
C LYS A 298 10.04 7.98 -3.40
N LEU A 299 11.21 8.60 -3.55
CA LEU A 299 11.42 10.01 -3.22
C LEU A 299 10.65 10.95 -4.16
N ILE A 300 10.39 10.50 -5.38
CA ILE A 300 9.75 11.29 -6.45
C ILE A 300 8.22 11.15 -6.39
N ILE A 301 7.70 10.04 -5.87
CA ILE A 301 6.26 9.74 -5.86
C ILE A 301 5.40 10.86 -5.26
N PRO A 302 5.73 11.47 -4.11
CA PRO A 302 4.93 12.55 -3.53
C PRO A 302 4.65 13.73 -4.45
N ILE A 303 5.51 13.99 -5.45
CA ILE A 303 5.32 15.07 -6.42
C ILE A 303 4.02 14.89 -7.20
N PHE A 304 3.57 13.65 -7.46
CA PHE A 304 2.39 13.40 -8.28
C PHE A 304 1.26 12.65 -7.56
N VAL A 305 1.44 12.31 -6.29
CA VAL A 305 0.38 11.70 -5.46
C VAL A 305 0.07 12.44 -4.18
N VAL A 306 0.85 13.46 -3.80
CA VAL A 306 0.58 14.30 -2.61
C VAL A 306 0.35 15.74 -3.03
N LEU A 307 1.30 16.29 -3.80
CA LEU A 307 1.25 17.68 -4.25
C LEU A 307 -0.03 18.05 -5.03
N PRO A 308 -0.63 17.17 -5.88
CA PRO A 308 -1.95 17.43 -6.45
C PRO A 308 -3.04 17.73 -5.39
N GLY A 309 -3.00 17.03 -4.26
CA GLY A 309 -3.90 17.30 -3.13
C GLY A 309 -3.76 18.72 -2.57
N ILE A 310 -2.51 19.16 -2.37
CA ILE A 310 -2.19 20.51 -1.87
C ILE A 310 -2.60 21.57 -2.89
N ILE A 311 -2.36 21.33 -4.19
CA ILE A 311 -2.78 22.22 -5.27
C ILE A 311 -4.31 22.36 -5.28
N ALA A 312 -5.04 21.24 -5.21
CA ALA A 312 -6.49 21.26 -5.13
C ALA A 312 -6.99 22.01 -3.88
N TYR A 313 -6.29 21.92 -2.75
CA TYR A 313 -6.61 22.70 -1.56
C TYR A 313 -6.46 24.20 -1.80
N VAL A 314 -5.31 24.64 -2.33
CA VAL A 314 -5.02 26.05 -2.60
C VAL A 314 -5.99 26.67 -3.61
N ILE A 315 -6.34 25.95 -4.67
CA ILE A 315 -7.32 26.40 -5.66
C ILE A 315 -8.70 26.64 -5.02
N ASN A 316 -9.01 25.93 -3.94
CA ASN A 316 -10.28 26.00 -3.25
C ASN A 316 -10.26 26.86 -1.98
N LEU A 317 -9.25 27.73 -1.83
CA LEU A 317 -9.23 28.76 -0.79
C LEU A 317 -10.09 29.97 -1.20
N ASP A 318 -10.75 30.59 -0.23
CA ASP A 318 -11.34 31.91 -0.39
C ASP A 318 -10.22 32.95 -0.44
N PRO A 319 -10.06 33.70 -1.55
CA PRO A 319 -8.99 34.70 -1.67
C PRO A 319 -9.05 35.82 -0.63
N ALA A 320 -10.21 36.08 -0.03
CA ALA A 320 -10.39 37.14 0.94
C ALA A 320 -10.00 36.71 2.37
N THR A 321 -10.24 35.46 2.74
CA THR A 321 -9.95 34.96 4.10
C THR A 321 -8.69 34.11 4.16
N GLY A 322 -8.24 33.55 3.04
CA GLY A 322 -7.17 32.55 3.01
C GLY A 322 -7.59 31.21 3.62
N GLU A 323 -8.88 31.03 3.94
CA GLU A 323 -9.43 29.79 4.48
C GLU A 323 -10.09 28.97 3.38
N LEU A 324 -10.25 27.66 3.63
CA LEU A 324 -10.97 26.79 2.70
C LEU A 324 -12.40 27.29 2.49
N MET A 325 -12.84 27.35 1.23
CA MET A 325 -14.19 27.83 0.90
C MET A 325 -15.26 27.04 1.66
N LYS A 326 -16.23 27.76 2.25
CA LYS A 326 -17.35 27.17 2.99
C LYS A 326 -18.20 26.22 2.15
N VAL A 327 -18.26 26.49 0.85
CA VAL A 327 -18.92 25.62 -0.13
C VAL A 327 -17.85 25.24 -1.15
N LEU A 328 -17.41 23.99 -1.08
CA LEU A 328 -16.49 23.43 -2.06
C LEU A 328 -17.24 23.09 -3.36
N PRO A 329 -16.51 22.97 -4.49
CA PRO A 329 -17.10 22.56 -5.76
C PRO A 329 -17.83 21.21 -5.66
N GLU A 330 -18.76 21.00 -6.58
CA GLU A 330 -19.51 19.75 -6.69
C GLU A 330 -18.57 18.54 -6.69
N GLY A 331 -18.93 17.55 -5.87
CA GLY A 331 -18.15 16.33 -5.61
C GLY A 331 -17.28 16.39 -4.34
N PHE A 332 -16.93 17.55 -3.80
CA PHE A 332 -16.15 17.58 -2.54
C PHE A 332 -16.99 17.40 -1.28
N THR A 333 -18.32 17.41 -1.39
CA THR A 333 -19.22 17.28 -0.25
C THR A 333 -20.14 16.07 -0.46
N SER A 334 -20.20 15.18 0.54
CA SER A 334 -21.14 14.06 0.55
C SER A 334 -22.57 14.50 0.87
N SER A 335 -23.53 13.60 0.70
CA SER A 335 -24.94 13.83 1.07
C SER A 335 -25.15 14.13 2.56
N ASP A 336 -24.26 13.68 3.44
CA ASP A 336 -24.27 13.97 4.88
C ASP A 336 -23.42 15.20 5.27
N GLY A 337 -22.92 15.96 4.29
CA GLY A 337 -22.21 17.23 4.50
C GLY A 337 -20.72 17.09 4.86
N LYS A 338 -20.12 15.90 4.73
CA LYS A 338 -18.70 15.68 4.99
C LYS A 338 -17.86 16.04 3.77
N ILE A 339 -16.64 16.50 4.03
CA ILE A 339 -15.66 16.79 2.99
C ILE A 339 -15.01 15.49 2.51
N LEU A 340 -15.08 15.26 1.21
CA LEU A 340 -14.56 14.10 0.50
C LEU A 340 -13.18 14.41 -0.07
N ASN A 341 -12.16 14.43 0.78
CA ASN A 341 -10.81 14.85 0.40
C ASN A 341 -10.24 14.02 -0.78
N ASP A 342 -10.59 12.73 -0.84
CA ASP A 342 -10.16 11.80 -1.90
C ASP A 342 -10.59 12.23 -3.32
N ASN A 343 -11.51 13.20 -3.45
CA ASN A 343 -11.89 13.77 -4.76
C ASN A 343 -10.89 14.78 -5.30
N ALA A 344 -9.86 15.18 -4.55
CA ALA A 344 -8.87 16.17 -4.96
C ALA A 344 -8.22 15.88 -6.32
N ALA A 345 -7.54 14.74 -6.48
CA ALA A 345 -6.89 14.39 -7.74
C ALA A 345 -7.89 14.12 -8.89
N PRO A 346 -8.97 13.33 -8.70
CA PRO A 346 -9.99 13.18 -9.73
C PRO A 346 -10.62 14.50 -10.20
N TRP A 347 -10.83 15.45 -9.29
CA TRP A 347 -11.35 16.77 -9.61
C TRP A 347 -10.35 17.60 -10.42
N LEU A 348 -9.05 17.54 -10.12
CA LEU A 348 -8.03 18.18 -10.95
C LEU A 348 -8.02 17.60 -12.37
N ILE A 349 -8.11 16.26 -12.49
CA ILE A 349 -8.19 15.57 -13.79
C ILE A 349 -9.41 16.05 -14.58
N LYS A 350 -10.56 16.15 -13.93
CA LYS A 350 -11.81 16.57 -14.58
C LYS A 350 -11.72 17.99 -15.14
N ASN A 351 -11.23 18.93 -14.32
CA ASN A 351 -11.40 20.37 -14.58
C ASN A 351 -10.21 21.04 -15.28
N TYR A 352 -8.99 20.57 -15.06
CA TYR A 352 -7.78 21.25 -15.53
C TYR A 352 -7.02 20.51 -16.62
N ILE A 353 -7.22 19.19 -16.74
CA ILE A 353 -6.46 18.40 -17.70
C ILE A 353 -7.09 18.49 -19.10
N PRO A 354 -6.28 18.82 -20.13
CA PRO A 354 -6.76 18.88 -21.50
C PRO A 354 -7.26 17.53 -22.03
N VAL A 355 -8.09 17.65 -23.06
CA VAL A 355 -8.62 16.53 -23.84
C VAL A 355 -7.49 15.68 -24.41
N GLY A 356 -7.69 14.37 -24.45
CA GLY A 356 -6.70 13.37 -24.87
C GLY A 356 -5.76 12.96 -23.74
N ILE A 357 -5.14 13.94 -23.04
CA ILE A 357 -4.29 13.67 -21.88
C ILE A 357 -5.15 13.12 -20.73
N LYS A 358 -6.34 13.70 -20.52
CA LYS A 358 -7.32 13.23 -19.53
C LYS A 358 -7.70 11.77 -19.78
N GLY A 359 -8.04 11.41 -21.02
CA GLY A 359 -8.29 10.03 -21.42
C GLY A 359 -7.11 9.09 -21.14
N LEU A 360 -5.87 9.51 -21.41
CA LEU A 360 -4.67 8.70 -21.16
C LEU A 360 -4.44 8.45 -19.67
N ILE A 361 -4.53 9.49 -18.83
CA ILE A 361 -4.35 9.37 -17.37
C ILE A 361 -5.42 8.47 -16.78
N LEU A 362 -6.66 8.64 -17.20
CA LEU A 362 -7.78 7.81 -16.77
C LEU A 362 -7.59 6.34 -17.15
N ALA A 363 -7.09 6.08 -18.35
CA ALA A 363 -6.82 4.73 -18.82
C ALA A 363 -5.69 4.06 -18.02
N ALA A 364 -4.61 4.81 -17.75
CA ALA A 364 -3.51 4.35 -16.92
C ALA A 364 -3.98 4.04 -15.49
N LEU A 365 -4.80 4.92 -14.90
CA LEU A 365 -5.40 4.73 -13.57
C LEU A 365 -6.31 3.51 -13.53
N ALA A 366 -7.20 3.34 -14.50
CA ALA A 366 -8.09 2.18 -14.60
C ALA A 366 -7.31 0.88 -14.72
N ALA A 367 -6.28 0.84 -15.59
CA ALA A 367 -5.41 -0.33 -15.71
C ALA A 367 -4.67 -0.62 -14.39
N ALA A 368 -4.25 0.41 -13.67
CA ALA A 368 -3.61 0.26 -12.36
C ALA A 368 -4.49 -0.37 -11.32
N ILE A 369 -5.71 0.15 -11.19
CA ILE A 369 -6.74 -0.40 -10.30
C ILE A 369 -6.94 -1.88 -10.61
N VAL A 370 -7.14 -2.21 -11.89
CA VAL A 370 -7.39 -3.59 -12.35
C VAL A 370 -6.19 -4.50 -12.07
N SER A 371 -4.97 -4.06 -12.34
CA SER A 371 -3.74 -4.84 -12.09
C SER A 371 -3.56 -5.13 -10.60
N SER A 372 -3.78 -4.12 -9.74
CA SER A 372 -3.73 -4.27 -8.28
C SER A 372 -4.81 -5.23 -7.77
N LEU A 373 -6.06 -5.07 -8.22
CA LEU A 373 -7.16 -5.98 -7.86
C LEU A 373 -6.85 -7.42 -8.27
N ALA A 374 -6.36 -7.64 -9.50
CA ALA A 374 -6.00 -8.98 -9.98
C ALA A 374 -4.87 -9.61 -9.15
N SER A 375 -3.85 -8.83 -8.78
CA SER A 375 -2.74 -9.29 -7.94
C SER A 375 -3.20 -9.69 -6.54
N MET A 376 -4.07 -8.89 -5.92
CA MET A 376 -4.66 -9.17 -4.61
C MET A 376 -5.57 -10.39 -4.65
N LEU A 377 -6.46 -10.50 -5.64
CA LEU A 377 -7.35 -11.66 -5.82
C LEU A 377 -6.57 -12.96 -6.03
N ASN A 378 -5.54 -12.95 -6.87
CA ASN A 378 -4.67 -14.10 -7.08
C ASN A 378 -3.94 -14.49 -5.78
N SER A 379 -3.47 -13.52 -5.01
CA SER A 379 -2.81 -13.78 -3.72
C SER A 379 -3.77 -14.39 -2.71
N THR A 380 -4.97 -13.83 -2.55
CA THR A 380 -6.03 -14.36 -1.69
C THR A 380 -6.41 -15.80 -2.08
N SER A 381 -6.56 -16.04 -3.38
CA SER A 381 -6.86 -17.35 -3.94
C SER A 381 -5.76 -18.38 -3.64
N THR A 382 -4.50 -18.00 -3.84
CA THR A 382 -3.34 -18.87 -3.61
C THR A 382 -3.18 -19.18 -2.13
N ILE A 383 -3.28 -18.17 -1.25
CA ILE A 383 -3.18 -18.35 0.20
C ILE A 383 -4.30 -19.28 0.67
N PHE A 384 -5.55 -19.06 0.25
CA PHE A 384 -6.65 -19.93 0.66
C PHE A 384 -6.44 -21.36 0.16
N THR A 385 -6.17 -21.55 -1.13
CA THR A 385 -6.07 -22.89 -1.72
C THR A 385 -4.89 -23.69 -1.19
N MET A 386 -3.72 -23.07 -1.03
CA MET A 386 -2.49 -23.76 -0.64
C MET A 386 -2.34 -23.87 0.88
N ASP A 387 -2.75 -22.87 1.64
CA ASP A 387 -2.42 -22.75 3.06
C ASP A 387 -3.59 -23.11 3.99
N ILE A 388 -4.81 -23.14 3.45
CA ILE A 388 -6.02 -23.53 4.17
C ILE A 388 -6.63 -24.79 3.54
N TYR A 389 -7.03 -24.72 2.27
CA TYR A 389 -7.75 -25.82 1.62
C TYR A 389 -6.88 -27.08 1.51
N LYS A 390 -5.69 -27.00 0.91
CA LYS A 390 -4.80 -28.15 0.75
C LYS A 390 -4.21 -28.63 2.08
N GLU A 391 -3.90 -27.75 3.03
CA GLU A 391 -3.26 -28.20 4.28
C GLU A 391 -4.29 -28.72 5.32
N ILE A 392 -5.53 -28.22 5.32
CA ILE A 392 -6.53 -28.55 6.35
C ILE A 392 -7.73 -29.31 5.78
N ILE A 393 -8.32 -28.84 4.68
CA ILE A 393 -9.61 -29.35 4.17
C ILE A 393 -9.43 -30.62 3.32
N ASN A 394 -8.60 -30.57 2.27
CA ASN A 394 -8.31 -31.69 1.39
C ASN A 394 -6.81 -31.82 1.10
N LYS A 395 -6.13 -32.64 1.92
CA LYS A 395 -4.68 -32.90 1.85
C LYS A 395 -4.21 -33.59 0.57
N LYS A 396 -5.13 -34.20 -0.18
CA LYS A 396 -4.83 -34.94 -1.42
C LYS A 396 -5.42 -34.26 -2.66
N ALA A 397 -5.85 -33.00 -2.53
CA ALA A 397 -6.39 -32.22 -3.64
C ALA A 397 -5.41 -32.20 -4.82
N LYS A 398 -5.92 -32.54 -6.01
CA LYS A 398 -5.18 -32.47 -7.27
C LYS A 398 -5.08 -31.02 -7.74
N ASP A 399 -4.09 -30.70 -8.56
CA ASP A 399 -3.88 -29.33 -9.04
C ASP A 399 -5.11 -28.75 -9.78
N SER A 400 -5.84 -29.58 -10.53
CA SER A 400 -7.08 -29.17 -11.20
C SER A 400 -8.22 -28.82 -10.24
N GLU A 401 -8.27 -29.45 -9.07
CA GLU A 401 -9.22 -29.15 -8.01
C GLU A 401 -8.84 -27.84 -7.30
N LEU A 402 -7.54 -27.66 -7.00
CA LEU A 402 -7.02 -26.43 -6.42
C LEU A 402 -7.30 -25.22 -7.29
N VAL A 403 -7.15 -25.34 -8.62
CA VAL A 403 -7.50 -24.26 -9.57
C VAL A 403 -9.00 -23.93 -9.52
N LYS A 404 -9.88 -24.92 -9.43
CA LYS A 404 -11.34 -24.70 -9.33
C LYS A 404 -11.72 -23.98 -8.05
N VAL A 405 -11.20 -24.44 -6.91
CA VAL A 405 -11.40 -23.80 -5.61
C VAL A 405 -10.82 -22.39 -5.62
N GLY A 406 -9.65 -22.20 -6.22
CA GLY A 406 -9.02 -20.89 -6.35
C GLY A 406 -9.87 -19.88 -7.09
N ARG A 407 -10.45 -20.26 -8.24
CA ARG A 407 -11.38 -19.41 -9.01
C ARG A 407 -12.64 -19.08 -8.21
N PHE A 408 -13.17 -20.02 -7.44
CA PHE A 408 -14.31 -19.77 -6.57
C PHE A 408 -13.98 -18.74 -5.48
N VAL A 409 -12.81 -18.86 -4.83
CA VAL A 409 -12.34 -17.89 -3.82
C VAL A 409 -12.19 -16.49 -4.41
N VAL A 410 -11.68 -16.36 -5.64
CA VAL A 410 -11.60 -15.06 -6.34
C VAL A 410 -12.98 -14.42 -6.45
N ILE A 411 -13.99 -15.15 -6.94
CA ILE A 411 -15.35 -14.63 -7.13
C ILE A 411 -15.96 -14.22 -5.79
N VAL A 412 -15.85 -15.06 -4.76
CA VAL A 412 -16.39 -14.78 -3.43
C VAL A 412 -15.71 -13.57 -2.80
N SER A 413 -14.38 -13.49 -2.88
CA SER A 413 -13.61 -12.36 -2.33
C SER A 413 -13.97 -11.05 -3.01
N LEU A 414 -14.08 -11.06 -4.34
CA LEU A 414 -14.49 -9.91 -5.14
C LEU A 414 -15.90 -9.46 -4.77
N PHE A 415 -16.84 -10.39 -4.64
CA PHE A 415 -18.22 -10.09 -4.28
C PHE A 415 -18.33 -9.44 -2.89
N ILE A 416 -17.63 -10.00 -1.89
CA ILE A 416 -17.58 -9.42 -0.54
C ILE A 416 -17.00 -8.01 -0.57
N ALA A 417 -15.88 -7.80 -1.28
CA ALA A 417 -15.26 -6.48 -1.40
C ALA A 417 -16.21 -5.47 -2.08
N MET A 418 -16.91 -5.86 -3.15
CA MET A 418 -17.89 -5.00 -3.83
C MET A 418 -19.07 -4.60 -2.94
N LEU A 419 -19.54 -5.50 -2.07
CA LEU A 419 -20.62 -5.20 -1.13
C LEU A 419 -20.19 -4.21 -0.03
N ILE A 420 -18.94 -4.30 0.42
CA ILE A 420 -18.44 -3.49 1.54
C ILE A 420 -17.88 -2.14 1.02
N ALA A 421 -17.36 -2.09 -0.21
CA ALA A 421 -16.69 -0.90 -0.76
C ALA A 421 -17.50 0.40 -0.64
N PRO A 422 -18.82 0.45 -0.91
CA PRO A 422 -19.60 1.67 -0.73
C PRO A 422 -19.62 2.22 0.71
N MET A 423 -19.40 1.38 1.74
CA MET A 423 -19.35 1.82 3.14
C MET A 423 -18.13 2.71 3.44
N PHE A 424 -17.10 2.67 2.58
CA PHE A 424 -15.96 3.58 2.65
C PHE A 424 -16.32 5.00 2.17
N GLY A 425 -17.54 5.17 1.61
CA GLY A 425 -18.23 6.43 1.31
C GLY A 425 -18.02 7.53 2.35
N ASN A 426 -18.12 7.13 3.61
CA ASN A 426 -18.19 8.01 4.76
C ASN A 426 -16.81 8.31 5.37
N LEU A 427 -15.74 7.76 4.80
CA LEU A 427 -14.37 7.98 5.24
C LEU A 427 -13.84 9.21 4.49
N GLY A 428 -13.51 10.28 5.21
CA GLY A 428 -12.98 11.51 4.61
C GLY A 428 -11.59 11.32 3.98
N GLN A 429 -10.77 10.43 4.55
CA GLN A 429 -9.45 10.03 4.04
C GLN A 429 -9.35 8.50 4.03
N VAL A 430 -9.62 7.86 2.90
CA VAL A 430 -9.54 6.39 2.81
C VAL A 430 -8.13 5.88 3.07
N PHE A 431 -7.10 6.63 2.66
CA PHE A 431 -5.70 6.23 2.89
C PHE A 431 -5.42 6.02 4.38
N GLN A 432 -5.81 6.96 5.24
CA GLN A 432 -5.62 6.82 6.69
C GLN A 432 -6.41 5.63 7.25
N ALA A 433 -7.63 5.39 6.77
CA ALA A 433 -8.41 4.22 7.18
C ALA A 433 -7.71 2.89 6.82
N ILE A 434 -7.14 2.78 5.61
CA ILE A 434 -6.35 1.60 5.21
C ILE A 434 -5.19 1.38 6.18
N GLN A 435 -4.45 2.45 6.48
CA GLN A 435 -3.30 2.40 7.38
C GLN A 435 -3.71 2.01 8.81
N GLU A 436 -4.81 2.57 9.31
CA GLU A 436 -5.34 2.30 10.64
C GLU A 436 -5.81 0.84 10.80
N TYR A 437 -6.62 0.33 9.86
CA TYR A 437 -7.14 -1.05 9.91
C TYR A 437 -6.02 -2.08 9.68
N THR A 438 -5.09 -1.80 8.77
CA THR A 438 -3.89 -2.62 8.61
C THR A 438 -3.04 -2.61 9.89
N GLY A 439 -3.03 -1.48 10.60
CA GLY A 439 -2.37 -1.31 11.89
C GLY A 439 -2.90 -2.17 13.03
N VAL A 440 -4.08 -2.78 12.88
CA VAL A 440 -4.60 -3.74 13.88
C VAL A 440 -3.87 -5.08 13.81
N VAL A 441 -3.43 -5.48 12.62
CA VAL A 441 -2.89 -6.83 12.36
C VAL A 441 -1.38 -6.78 12.09
N SER A 442 -0.92 -5.80 11.31
CA SER A 442 0.48 -5.69 10.87
C SER A 442 1.52 -5.66 11.99
N PRO A 443 1.30 -5.02 13.17
CA PRO A 443 2.31 -4.99 14.23
C PRO A 443 2.58 -6.37 14.81
N GLY A 444 1.53 -7.17 15.02
CA GLY A 444 1.66 -8.53 15.54
C GLY A 444 2.37 -9.44 14.55
N ILE A 445 1.98 -9.34 13.27
CA ILE A 445 2.63 -10.12 12.20
C ILE A 445 4.11 -9.74 12.13
N LEU A 446 4.42 -8.45 12.06
CA LEU A 446 5.79 -7.97 11.99
C LEU A 446 6.63 -8.43 13.19
N ALA A 447 6.08 -8.40 14.40
CA ALA A 447 6.77 -8.87 15.60
C ALA A 447 7.16 -10.35 15.48
N VAL A 448 6.24 -11.22 15.04
CA VAL A 448 6.55 -12.64 14.78
C VAL A 448 7.68 -12.79 13.76
N PHE A 449 7.66 -12.00 12.70
CA PHE A 449 8.69 -12.08 11.67
C PHE A 449 10.06 -11.58 12.12
N ILE A 450 10.12 -10.42 12.78
CA ILE A 450 11.37 -9.86 13.31
C ILE A 450 11.97 -10.80 14.35
N MET A 451 11.14 -11.33 15.27
CA MET A 451 11.57 -12.32 16.24
C MET A 451 12.00 -13.63 15.55
N GLY A 452 11.36 -14.02 14.46
CA GLY A 452 11.74 -15.21 13.69
C GLY A 452 13.07 -15.08 12.96
N LEU A 453 13.33 -13.92 12.37
CA LEU A 453 14.57 -13.65 11.62
C LEU A 453 15.77 -13.45 12.54
N PHE A 454 15.60 -12.67 13.62
CA PHE A 454 16.73 -12.14 14.39
C PHE A 454 16.80 -12.67 15.83
N TYR A 455 15.71 -13.19 16.39
CA TYR A 455 15.71 -13.79 17.73
C TYR A 455 15.72 -15.33 17.66
N LYS A 456 16.91 -15.91 17.79
CA LYS A 456 17.15 -17.36 17.67
C LYS A 456 16.30 -18.19 18.63
N LYS A 457 15.95 -17.61 19.77
CA LYS A 457 15.21 -18.28 20.83
C LYS A 457 13.69 -18.18 20.68
N ALA A 458 13.18 -17.45 19.68
CA ALA A 458 11.73 -17.36 19.45
C ALA A 458 11.18 -18.75 19.16
N THR A 459 10.36 -19.28 20.07
CA THR A 459 9.75 -20.60 19.89
C THR A 459 8.48 -20.50 19.05
N ASN A 460 8.03 -21.64 18.51
CA ASN A 460 6.78 -21.69 17.77
C ASN A 460 5.55 -21.33 18.62
N ASN A 461 5.50 -21.80 19.88
CA ASN A 461 4.36 -21.51 20.76
C ASN A 461 4.33 -20.03 21.17
N ALA A 462 5.50 -19.45 21.47
CA ALA A 462 5.63 -18.01 21.72
C ALA A 462 5.14 -17.16 20.53
N ALA A 463 5.49 -17.54 19.30
CA ALA A 463 5.03 -16.85 18.09
C ALA A 463 3.51 -16.95 17.89
N ILE A 464 2.89 -18.11 18.15
CA ILE A 464 1.44 -18.31 18.08
C ILE A 464 0.71 -17.43 19.11
N TRP A 465 1.14 -17.48 20.38
CA TRP A 465 0.52 -16.65 21.41
C TRP A 465 0.77 -15.16 21.19
N GLY A 466 1.96 -14.79 20.74
CA GLY A 466 2.29 -13.42 20.35
C GLY A 466 1.31 -12.87 19.33
N ILE A 467 1.10 -13.57 18.21
CA ILE A 467 0.16 -13.10 17.19
C ILE A 467 -1.29 -13.10 17.67
N LEU A 468 -1.74 -14.15 18.38
CA LEU A 468 -3.12 -14.23 18.85
C LEU A 468 -3.45 -13.14 19.87
N LEU A 469 -2.52 -12.83 20.78
CA LEU A 469 -2.69 -11.77 21.79
C LEU A 469 -2.47 -10.36 21.22
N SER A 470 -1.77 -10.23 20.08
CA SER A 470 -1.60 -8.93 19.42
C SER A 470 -2.92 -8.30 19.00
N ILE A 471 -3.92 -9.10 18.62
CA ILE A 471 -5.23 -8.61 18.17
C ILE A 471 -6.02 -7.98 19.33
N PRO A 472 -6.23 -8.65 20.49
CA PRO A 472 -6.80 -7.99 21.67
C PRO A 472 -6.04 -6.74 22.11
N VAL A 473 -4.71 -6.75 22.05
CA VAL A 473 -3.88 -5.58 22.41
C VAL A 473 -4.14 -4.41 21.45
N ALA A 474 -4.19 -4.65 20.14
CA ALA A 474 -4.51 -3.61 19.18
C ALA A 474 -5.95 -3.10 19.33
N MET A 475 -6.91 -4.02 19.53
CA MET A 475 -8.33 -3.69 19.68
C MET A 475 -8.61 -2.93 20.98
N TYR A 476 -7.84 -3.13 22.03
CA TYR A 476 -7.93 -2.35 23.26
C TYR A 476 -7.90 -0.85 22.97
N PHE A 477 -6.95 -0.38 22.16
CA PHE A 477 -6.82 1.03 21.79
C PHE A 477 -7.94 1.56 20.88
N LYS A 478 -8.67 0.66 20.20
CA LYS A 478 -9.78 1.04 19.30
C LYS A 478 -11.14 1.06 20.00
N VAL A 479 -11.31 0.19 20.99
CA VAL A 479 -12.61 -0.13 21.60
C VAL A 479 -12.77 0.54 22.95
N VAL A 480 -11.73 0.53 23.80
CA VAL A 480 -11.81 1.02 25.18
C VAL A 480 -11.94 2.55 25.25
N PRO A 481 -11.12 3.36 24.55
CA PRO A 481 -11.31 4.81 24.55
C PRO A 481 -12.66 5.26 23.99
N LYS A 482 -13.29 4.44 23.13
CA LYS A 482 -14.61 4.72 22.55
C LYS A 482 -15.77 4.26 23.43
N GLY A 483 -15.51 3.70 24.62
CA GLY A 483 -16.53 3.28 25.58
C GLY A 483 -17.32 2.04 25.16
N TRP A 484 -16.85 1.26 24.19
CA TRP A 484 -17.58 0.10 23.66
C TRP A 484 -17.63 -1.09 24.63
N ILE A 485 -16.85 -1.07 25.72
CA ILE A 485 -16.86 -2.10 26.77
C ILE A 485 -17.14 -1.43 28.12
N GLU A 486 -18.38 -1.53 28.58
CA GLU A 486 -18.84 -0.94 29.86
C GLU A 486 -18.37 -1.73 31.10
N PHE A 487 -17.90 -2.97 30.94
CA PHE A 487 -17.57 -3.89 32.06
C PHE A 487 -16.07 -3.99 32.41
N MET A 488 -15.21 -3.08 31.92
CA MET A 488 -13.78 -3.15 32.22
C MET A 488 -13.47 -2.69 33.67
N PRO A 489 -12.68 -3.44 34.47
CA PRO A 489 -12.30 -3.07 35.83
C PRO A 489 -11.66 -1.67 35.91
N SER A 490 -11.92 -0.91 36.97
CA SER A 490 -11.46 0.49 37.11
C SER A 490 -9.94 0.70 36.94
N PHE A 491 -9.11 -0.32 37.22
CA PHE A 491 -7.67 -0.27 36.96
C PHE A 491 -7.32 -0.30 35.46
N SER A 492 -8.06 -1.06 34.64
CA SER A 492 -7.89 -1.09 33.18
C SER A 492 -8.40 0.18 32.49
N GLN A 493 -9.20 0.97 33.21
CA GLN A 493 -9.59 2.32 32.83
C GLN A 493 -8.50 3.35 33.17
N GLY A 494 -7.36 2.97 33.79
CA GLY A 494 -6.27 3.89 34.17
C GLY A 494 -5.09 3.94 33.18
N LEU A 495 -4.92 2.91 32.34
CA LEU A 495 -3.87 2.82 31.32
C LEU A 495 -4.39 3.42 30.01
N PHE A 496 -3.73 4.46 29.47
CA PHE A 496 -3.96 4.95 28.10
C PHE A 496 -5.40 5.47 27.79
N ILE A 497 -5.97 6.31 28.66
CA ILE A 497 -7.35 6.85 28.55
C ILE A 497 -7.53 7.92 27.46
N GLY A 498 -6.43 8.54 27.00
CA GLY A 498 -6.50 9.54 25.93
C GLY A 498 -6.67 8.91 24.54
N GLU A 499 -7.24 9.65 23.60
CA GLU A 499 -7.08 9.30 22.19
C GLU A 499 -5.58 9.25 21.88
N ILE A 500 -5.09 8.08 21.46
CA ILE A 500 -3.69 7.89 21.08
C ILE A 500 -3.65 7.80 19.55
N PRO A 501 -2.81 8.58 18.86
CA PRO A 501 -2.59 8.45 17.42
C PRO A 501 -2.34 6.99 17.00
N PHE A 502 -2.95 6.52 15.91
CA PHE A 502 -2.92 5.09 15.57
C PHE A 502 -1.50 4.58 15.29
N LEU A 503 -0.59 5.42 14.78
CA LEU A 503 0.81 5.04 14.61
C LEU A 503 1.51 4.73 15.95
N HIS A 504 1.19 5.45 17.03
CA HIS A 504 1.68 5.08 18.35
C HIS A 504 1.07 3.75 18.81
N GLN A 505 -0.22 3.52 18.56
CA GLN A 505 -0.88 2.25 18.88
C GLN A 505 -0.18 1.09 18.17
N MET A 506 0.16 1.23 16.89
CA MET A 506 0.93 0.23 16.13
C MET A 506 2.29 -0.05 16.77
N GLY A 507 3.03 0.99 17.15
CA GLY A 507 4.32 0.84 17.84
C GLY A 507 4.20 0.09 19.16
N ILE A 508 3.21 0.44 19.98
CA ILE A 508 2.96 -0.22 21.27
C ILE A 508 2.56 -1.69 21.06
N THR A 509 1.62 -1.98 20.16
CA THR A 509 1.21 -3.37 19.85
C THR A 509 2.40 -4.20 19.38
N PHE A 510 3.26 -3.65 18.53
CA PHE A 510 4.47 -4.34 18.08
C PHE A 510 5.40 -4.69 19.25
N LEU A 511 5.73 -3.71 20.09
CA LEU A 511 6.62 -3.90 21.24
C LEU A 511 6.04 -4.89 22.26
N VAL A 512 4.76 -4.78 22.58
CA VAL A 512 4.05 -5.71 23.48
C VAL A 512 4.07 -7.12 22.89
N THR A 513 3.84 -7.26 21.58
CA THR A 513 3.88 -8.59 20.92
C THR A 513 5.28 -9.19 20.99
N MET A 514 6.33 -8.43 20.71
CA MET A 514 7.71 -8.92 20.86
C MET A 514 8.00 -9.31 22.31
N PHE A 515 7.53 -8.53 23.29
CA PHE A 515 7.70 -8.82 24.70
C PHE A 515 7.00 -10.13 25.09
N ILE A 516 5.76 -10.37 24.63
CA ILE A 516 5.05 -11.63 24.83
C ILE A 516 5.85 -12.80 24.24
N ILE A 517 6.34 -12.67 23.00
CA ILE A 517 7.15 -13.71 22.35
C ILE A 517 8.42 -13.98 23.18
N TYR A 518 9.09 -12.93 23.63
CA TYR A 518 10.29 -13.03 24.47
C TYR A 518 10.01 -13.78 25.78
N ILE A 519 8.98 -13.38 26.53
CA ILE A 519 8.62 -13.98 27.82
C ILE A 519 8.25 -15.46 27.67
N ILE A 520 7.39 -15.80 26.71
CA ILE A 520 6.99 -17.20 26.51
C ILE A 520 8.20 -18.05 26.09
N SER A 521 9.04 -17.53 25.18
CA SER A 521 10.27 -18.22 24.78
C SER A 521 11.24 -18.41 25.95
N TYR A 522 11.32 -17.43 26.85
CA TYR A 522 12.14 -17.49 28.06
C TYR A 522 11.62 -18.57 29.03
N LEU A 523 10.32 -18.62 29.25
CA LEU A 523 9.67 -19.61 30.11
C LEU A 523 9.76 -21.04 29.53
N GLU A 524 9.88 -21.18 28.22
CA GLU A 524 10.06 -22.46 27.52
C GLU A 524 11.51 -22.98 27.51
N GLY A 525 12.38 -22.38 28.33
CA GLY A 525 13.76 -22.84 28.52
C GLY A 525 14.82 -21.89 27.98
N ASN A 526 14.44 -20.90 27.17
CA ASN A 526 15.35 -19.87 26.64
C ASN A 526 16.57 -20.43 25.88
N GLU A 527 16.42 -21.59 25.25
CA GLU A 527 17.44 -22.22 24.40
C GLU A 527 17.30 -21.74 22.93
N ASP A 528 18.35 -21.95 22.13
CA ASP A 528 18.28 -21.66 20.70
C ASP A 528 17.31 -22.65 20.02
N ASP A 529 16.28 -22.13 19.32
CA ASP A 529 15.30 -22.97 18.64
C ASP A 529 16.00 -23.78 17.51
N PRO A 530 15.75 -25.08 17.37
CA PRO A 530 16.38 -25.90 16.32
C PRO A 530 16.11 -25.42 14.89
N LYS A 531 15.00 -24.69 14.67
CA LYS A 531 14.61 -24.08 13.38
C LYS A 531 15.05 -22.62 13.27
N ALA A 532 15.79 -22.09 14.24
CA ALA A 532 16.33 -20.75 14.19
C ALA A 532 17.22 -20.54 12.95
N ILE A 533 17.12 -19.35 12.38
CA ILE A 533 17.96 -18.95 11.26
C ILE A 533 19.35 -18.62 11.81
N LYS A 534 20.36 -19.41 11.42
CA LYS A 534 21.76 -19.10 11.71
C LYS A 534 22.23 -17.97 10.81
N LEU A 535 22.44 -16.79 11.40
CA LEU A 535 22.94 -15.60 10.71
C LEU A 535 24.46 -15.53 10.79
N SER A 536 25.10 -15.05 9.73
CA SER A 536 26.53 -14.72 9.70
C SER A 536 26.71 -13.27 9.24
N GLY A 537 27.73 -12.56 9.73
CA GLY A 537 27.97 -11.16 9.36
C GLY A 537 28.16 -10.97 7.85
N LYS A 538 28.80 -11.95 7.18
CA LYS A 538 29.04 -11.96 5.73
C LYS A 538 27.75 -11.95 4.91
N LEU A 539 26.64 -12.41 5.47
CA LEU A 539 25.34 -12.44 4.80
C LEU A 539 24.85 -11.04 4.42
N PHE A 540 25.22 -10.02 5.19
CA PHE A 540 24.72 -8.65 5.04
C PHE A 540 25.72 -7.73 4.32
N GLU A 541 26.78 -8.29 3.74
CA GLU A 541 27.73 -7.55 2.92
C GLU A 541 27.07 -7.09 1.62
N THR A 542 27.19 -5.79 1.32
CA THR A 542 26.60 -5.16 0.15
C THR A 542 27.67 -4.53 -0.73
N LYS A 543 27.49 -4.65 -2.05
CA LYS A 543 28.43 -4.11 -3.05
C LYS A 543 28.31 -2.57 -3.15
N PRO A 544 29.36 -1.88 -3.63
CA PRO A 544 29.30 -0.43 -3.89
C PRO A 544 28.13 -0.01 -4.78
N SER A 545 27.71 -0.86 -5.72
CA SER A 545 26.55 -0.63 -6.60
C SER A 545 25.21 -0.53 -5.86
N PHE A 546 25.13 -1.01 -4.62
CA PHE A 546 24.00 -0.79 -3.72
C PHE A 546 24.28 0.34 -2.73
N ASN A 547 25.48 0.36 -2.14
CA ASN A 547 25.83 1.31 -1.08
C ASN A 547 25.79 2.76 -1.56
N ILE A 548 26.31 3.06 -2.75
CA ILE A 548 26.34 4.44 -3.27
C ILE A 548 24.91 4.98 -3.46
N PRO A 549 24.01 4.32 -4.22
CA PRO A 549 22.61 4.76 -4.29
C PRO A 549 21.89 4.81 -2.94
N ALA A 550 22.16 3.87 -2.04
CA ALA A 550 21.58 3.86 -0.69
C ALA A 550 21.96 5.11 0.11
N PHE A 551 23.24 5.51 0.09
CA PHE A 551 23.68 6.75 0.71
C PHE A 551 23.09 7.99 0.02
N THR A 552 22.97 8.00 -1.30
CA THR A 552 22.29 9.09 -2.03
C THR A 552 20.84 9.24 -1.57
N VAL A 553 20.09 8.14 -1.47
CA VAL A 553 18.70 8.16 -0.97
C VAL A 553 18.66 8.69 0.46
N LEU A 554 19.53 8.22 1.36
CA LEU A 554 19.60 8.71 2.74
C LEU A 554 19.86 10.22 2.81
N ILE A 555 20.83 10.73 2.05
CA ILE A 555 21.16 12.16 2.02
C ILE A 555 19.97 12.98 1.52
N ILE A 556 19.33 12.56 0.42
CA ILE A 556 18.17 13.28 -0.13
C ILE A 556 17.01 13.26 0.88
N THR A 557 16.70 12.11 1.49
CA THR A 557 15.65 12.04 2.52
C THR A 557 15.97 12.94 3.70
N THR A 558 17.21 12.94 4.21
CA THR A 558 17.61 13.84 5.30
C THR A 558 17.47 15.31 4.92
N MET A 559 17.89 15.69 3.70
CA MET A 559 17.72 17.06 3.21
C MET A 559 16.25 17.44 3.10
N LEU A 560 15.39 16.56 2.59
CA LEU A 560 13.95 16.81 2.47
C LEU A 560 13.30 17.06 3.83
N TYR A 561 13.57 16.21 4.83
CA TYR A 561 13.07 16.46 6.19
C TYR A 561 13.66 17.71 6.84
N ALA A 562 14.92 18.08 6.54
CA ALA A 562 15.53 19.29 7.09
C ALA A 562 14.97 20.58 6.45
N ILE A 563 14.62 20.54 5.16
CA ILE A 563 14.03 21.67 4.43
C ILE A 563 12.61 21.94 4.92
N PHE A 564 11.86 20.88 5.22
CA PHE A 564 10.43 20.92 5.53
C PHE A 564 10.12 20.57 6.99
N TRP A 565 11.09 20.73 7.90
CA TRP A 565 10.93 20.37 9.31
C TRP A 565 9.88 21.22 10.00
#